data_AF-A0A195CAI5-F1
#
_entry.id   AF-A0A195CAI5-F1
#
_cell.length_a   1.000
_cell.length_b   1.000
_cell.length_c   1.000
_cell.angle_alpha   90.00
_cell.angle_beta   90.00
_cell.angle_gamma   90.00
#
_symmetry.space_group_name_H-M   'P 1'
#
loop_
_entity.id
_entity.type
_entity.pdbx_description
1 polymer ?
#
loop_
_entity_poly.entity_id
_entity_poly.type
_entity_poly.pdbx_seq_one_letter_code
_entity_poly.pdbx_strand_id
1 'polypeptide(L)' 'MNSIGEACNDLKRQYDICFHTWFSEKFLKGDTSDSTCSHLFKMYQQCVKVIKAGFYL' A
#
# COMPACT_ATOMS: atom_id res chain seq x y z
N MET A 1 -2.65 -9.48 6.54
CA MET A 1 -3.35 -10.23 5.48
C MET A 1 -2.50 -10.26 4.24
N ASN A 2 -2.54 -11.37 3.51
CA ASN A 2 -1.79 -11.52 2.27
C ASN A 2 -2.41 -10.65 1.16
N SER A 3 -1.60 -10.31 0.17
CA SER A 3 -2.02 -9.64 -1.04
C SER A 3 -2.68 -10.62 -2.02
N ILE A 4 -3.35 -10.09 -3.04
CA ILE A 4 -3.92 -10.87 -4.15
C ILE A 4 -2.86 -11.65 -4.95
N GLY A 5 -1.61 -11.20 -4.94
CA GLY A 5 -0.48 -11.95 -5.49
C GLY A 5 0.63 -12.06 -4.45
N GLU A 6 1.17 -13.25 -4.25
CA GLU A 6 2.18 -13.53 -3.23
C GLU A 6 3.43 -12.66 -3.40
N ALA A 7 3.82 -12.38 -4.64
CA ALA A 7 4.93 -11.48 -4.98
C ALA A 7 4.77 -10.05 -4.42
N CYS A 8 3.55 -9.65 -4.06
CA CYS A 8 3.26 -8.32 -3.52
C CYS A 8 3.11 -8.30 -1.99
N ASN A 9 3.30 -9.44 -1.29
CA ASN A 9 3.09 -9.53 0.16
C ASN A 9 4.01 -8.60 0.96
N ASP A 10 5.29 -8.54 0.62
CA ASP A 10 6.25 -7.70 1.33
C ASP A 10 6.00 -6.20 1.11
N LEU A 11 5.65 -5.81 -0.14
CA LEU A 11 5.25 -4.44 -0.46
C LEU A 11 3.97 -4.05 0.28
N LYS A 12 2.99 -4.96 0.34
CA LYS A 12 1.76 -4.76 1.11
C LYS A 12 2.07 -4.55 2.59
N ARG A 13 2.90 -5.41 3.19
CA ARG A 13 3.26 -5.33 4.61
C ARG A 13 3.90 -3.98 4.94
N GLN A 14 4.84 -3.52 4.12
CA GLN A 14 5.50 -2.23 4.32
C GLN A 14 4.52 -1.06 4.20
N TYR A 15 3.65 -1.09 3.18
CA TYR A 15 2.62 -0.07 3.01
C TYR A 15 1.61 -0.06 4.19
N ASP A 16 1.11 -1.22 4.61
CA ASP A 16 0.14 -1.34 5.70
C ASP A 16 0.71 -0.81 7.02
N ILE A 17 1.99 -1.11 7.33
CA ILE A 17 2.68 -0.57 8.52
C ILE A 17 2.73 0.96 8.46
N CYS A 18 3.19 1.52 7.34
CA CYS A 18 3.25 2.97 7.16
C CYS A 18 1.86 3.60 7.30
N PHE A 19 0.87 3.04 6.61
CA PHE A 19 -0.50 3.55 6.58
C PHE A 19 -1.13 3.54 7.97
N HIS A 20 -0.96 2.49 8.77
CA HIS A 20 -1.51 2.45 10.12
C HIS A 20 -0.88 3.49 11.06
N THR A 21 0.43 3.70 10.98
CA THR A 21 1.10 4.76 11.74
C THR A 21 0.61 6.13 11.30
N TRP A 22 0.60 6.42 10.00
CA TRP A 22 0.10 7.68 9.47
C TRP A 22 -1.37 7.91 9.84
N PHE A 23 -2.21 6.87 9.71
CA PHE A 23 -3.63 6.96 10.00
C PHE A 23 -3.89 7.32 11.46
N SER A 24 -3.23 6.62 12.39
CA SER A 24 -3.41 6.83 13.83
C SER A 24 -2.77 8.14 14.33
N GLU A 25 -1.58 8.49 13.84
CA GLU A 25 -0.81 9.61 14.39
C GLU A 25 -1.06 10.94 13.68
N LYS A 26 -1.52 10.92 12.42
CA LYS A 26 -1.70 12.11 11.58
C LYS A 26 -3.16 12.29 11.17
N PHE A 27 -3.70 11.33 10.42
CA PHE A 27 -5.03 11.46 9.82
C PHE A 27 -6.13 11.69 10.87
N LEU A 28 -6.20 10.84 11.89
CA LEU A 28 -7.18 10.97 12.97
C LEU A 28 -7.00 12.24 13.82
N LYS A 29 -5.85 12.91 13.72
CA LYS A 29 -5.56 14.19 14.42
C LYS A 29 -5.75 15.41 13.51
N GLY A 30 -6.27 15.22 12.29
CA GLY A 30 -6.59 16.29 11.34
C GLY A 30 -5.50 16.58 10.31
N ASP A 31 -4.34 15.92 10.37
CA ASP A 31 -3.31 16.03 9.31
C ASP A 31 -3.62 15.01 8.19
N THR A 32 -4.14 15.53 7.09
CA THR A 32 -4.66 14.74 5.96
C THR A 32 -3.67 14.63 4.79
N SER A 33 -2.42 15.06 4.96
CA SER A 33 -1.40 14.93 3.91
C SER A 33 -1.14 13.46 3.57
N ASP A 34 -1.27 13.10 2.30
CA ASP A 34 -1.08 11.72 1.79
C ASP A 34 0.38 11.39 1.43
N SER A 35 1.29 12.36 1.59
CA SER A 35 2.68 12.23 1.15
C SER A 35 3.48 11.16 1.89
N THR A 36 3.19 10.90 3.18
CA THR A 36 3.99 10.03 4.07
C THR A 36 4.20 8.63 3.53
N CYS A 37 3.16 8.00 2.98
CA CYS A 37 3.22 6.62 2.49
C CYS A 37 3.15 6.54 0.96
N SER A 38 3.19 7.67 0.26
CA SER A 38 2.92 7.78 -1.18
C SER A 38 3.87 6.92 -2.04
N HIS A 39 5.16 6.85 -1.69
CA HIS A 39 6.13 6.03 -2.41
C HIS A 39 5.85 4.53 -2.25
N LEU A 40 5.65 4.07 -1.00
CA LEU A 40 5.31 2.68 -0.71
C LEU A 40 4.00 2.27 -1.39
N PHE A 41 3.01 3.16 -1.37
CA PHE A 41 1.73 2.93 -2.04
C PHE A 41 1.91 2.77 -3.55
N LYS A 42 2.70 3.63 -4.21
CA LYS A 42 2.98 3.52 -5.64
C LYS A 42 3.61 2.17 -6.01
N MET A 43 4.62 1.72 -5.25
CA MET A 43 5.26 0.43 -5.51
C MET A 43 4.30 -0.75 -5.31
N TYR A 44 3.55 -0.76 -4.21
CA TYR A 44 2.54 -1.79 -3.95
C TYR A 44 1.45 -1.81 -5.03
N GLN A 45 0.92 -0.63 -5.40
CA GLN A 45 -0.11 -0.47 -6.43
C GLN A 45 0.38 -0.97 -7.80
N GLN A 46 1.63 -0.68 -8.17
CA GLN A 46 2.22 -1.20 -9.41
C GLN A 46 2.30 -2.73 -9.40
N CYS A 47 2.76 -3.33 -8.31
CA CYS A 47 2.81 -4.78 -8.17
C CYS A 47 1.42 -5.41 -8.37
N VAL A 48 0.40 -4.90 -7.67
CA VAL A 48 -0.97 -5.43 -7.77
C VAL A 48 -1.56 -5.22 -9.18
N LYS A 49 -1.26 -4.11 -9.85
CA LYS A 49 -1.70 -3.86 -11.23
C LYS A 49 -1.15 -4.92 -12.20
N VAL A 50 0.13 -5.26 -12.08
CA VAL A 50 0.75 -6.29 -12.92
C VAL A 50 0.09 -7.65 -12.68
N ILE A 51 -0.09 -8.02 -11.41
CA ILE A 51 -0.78 -9.28 -11.04
C ILE A 51 -2.19 -9.32 -11.65
N LYS A 52 -2.98 -8.25 -11.49
CA LYS A 52 -4.34 -8.18 -12.05
C LYS A 52 -4.35 -8.26 -13.58
N ALA A 53 -3.44 -7.57 -14.26
CA ALA A 53 -3.37 -7.59 -15.71
C ALA A 53 -3.05 -8.99 -16.25
N GLY A 54 -2.19 -9.75 -15.56
CA GLY A 54 -1.87 -11.14 -15.92
C GLY A 54 -3.04 -12.13 -15.76
N PHE A 55 -4.13 -11.77 -15.07
CA PHE A 55 -5.34 -12.60 -15.01
C PHE A 55 -6.32 -12.37 -16.17
N TYR A 56 -6.18 -11.27 -16.92
CA TYR A 56 -7.03 -10.94 -18.07
C TYR A 56 -6.40 -11.30 -19.43
N LEU A 57 -5.23 -11.92 -19.41
CA LEU A 57 -4.49 -12.45 -20.57
C LEU A 57 -4.34 -13.96 -20.40
#